data_AF-A0A8J3RJ46-F1
#
_entry.id   AF-A0A8J3RJ46-F1
#
_cell.length_a   1.000
_cell.length_b   1.000
_cell.length_c   1.000
_cell.angle_alpha   90.00
_cell.angle_beta   90.00
_cell.angle_gamma   90.00
#
_symmetry.space_group_name_H-M   'P 1'
#
loop_
_entity.id
_entity.type
_entity.pdbx_description
1 polymer ?
#
loop_
_entity_poly.entity_id
_entity_poly.type
_entity_poly.pdbx_seq_one_letter_code
_entity_poly.pdbx_strand_id
1 'polypeptide(L)'
;MTTAVTMPPAYRPALREGVLVSEALLRDATIVHLIKDTGSGASFRVGVREHFLISRMDGERSLAEISDEYALASGHPLAETAWQQILSLLGSRGLLAGTPATSSTRESATAASSTAASSTAAASPQPARSPLRGSIRLVADADAAITRLHRAIGFLLAPAWLAPLLIMIAIMEVALVPHAGELVDATWELFHQPVLLTGVACLLWLSTALHELAHGVAARHYGGHVAEIGLRWRLPLVIMYCTVDDYMYLGTRRQRIAIAAAGATMNLLFLLPFFAVWAFAPVDAATREALSGLLFLGSVHALTMLIPLPPLDGYKIAGQLLSATDLAASTGAYLKLRARRDAAATRYPRQAKIAYTVYGWSALLVLGALAAALAAIVHRLLSAA
;
A
#
# COMPACT_ATOMS: atom_id res chain seq x y z
N MET A 1 42.84 -25.64 5.17
CA MET A 1 43.27 -24.24 4.99
C MET A 1 42.35 -23.60 3.97
N THR A 2 41.30 -22.95 4.45
CA THR A 2 40.34 -22.22 3.61
C THR A 2 41.05 -20.95 3.16
N THR A 3 41.38 -20.85 1.88
CA THR A 3 41.95 -19.64 1.29
C THR A 3 40.98 -18.49 1.55
N ALA A 4 41.37 -17.60 2.46
CA ALA A 4 40.69 -16.33 2.62
C ALA A 4 40.83 -15.60 1.29
N VAL A 5 39.72 -15.47 0.56
CA VAL A 5 39.65 -14.61 -0.61
C VAL A 5 39.81 -13.18 -0.08
N THR A 6 41.05 -12.69 -0.06
CA THR A 6 41.35 -11.27 0.16
C THR A 6 40.64 -10.49 -0.93
N MET A 7 39.71 -9.63 -0.52
CA MET A 7 38.96 -8.81 -1.47
C MET A 7 39.91 -7.77 -2.06
N PRO A 8 40.09 -7.70 -3.40
CA PRO A 8 40.96 -6.69 -3.97
C PRO A 8 40.39 -5.30 -3.64
N PRO A 9 41.15 -4.39 -3.00
CA PRO A 9 40.66 -3.07 -2.60
C PRO A 9 40.19 -2.23 -3.80
N ALA A 10 40.67 -2.56 -5.01
CA ALA A 10 40.25 -1.98 -6.28
C ALA A 10 38.93 -2.54 -6.83
N TYR A 11 38.30 -3.52 -6.17
CA TYR A 11 37.01 -4.06 -6.59
C TYR A 11 35.94 -2.96 -6.52
N ARG A 12 35.17 -2.82 -7.61
CA ARG A 12 34.11 -1.82 -7.75
C ARG A 12 32.76 -2.54 -7.76
N PRO A 13 32.10 -2.71 -6.61
CA PRO A 13 30.80 -3.36 -6.56
C PRO A 13 29.76 -2.50 -7.26
N ALA A 14 28.94 -3.13 -8.10
CA ALA A 14 27.77 -2.52 -8.71
C ALA A 14 26.52 -3.33 -8.34
N LEU A 15 25.45 -2.64 -7.96
CA LEU A 15 24.14 -3.27 -7.88
C LEU A 15 23.64 -3.64 -9.27
N ARG A 16 22.87 -4.73 -9.35
CA ARG A 16 22.23 -5.17 -10.58
C ARG A 16 21.20 -4.14 -11.05
N GLU A 17 21.09 -3.95 -12.36
CA GLU A 17 19.97 -3.21 -12.95
C GLU A 17 18.64 -3.84 -12.52
N GLY A 18 17.77 -3.04 -11.88
CA GLY A 18 16.51 -3.52 -11.30
C GLY A 18 16.49 -3.64 -9.77
N VAL A 19 17.59 -3.34 -9.07
CA VAL A 19 17.56 -3.22 -7.61
C VAL A 19 17.02 -1.84 -7.21
N LEU A 20 15.91 -1.82 -6.49
CA LEU A 20 15.27 -0.62 -5.96
C LEU A 20 15.56 -0.46 -4.47
N VAL A 21 15.84 0.77 -4.03
CA VAL A 21 16.14 1.09 -2.62
C VAL A 21 15.16 2.14 -2.12
N SER A 22 14.51 1.88 -0.99
CA SER A 22 13.52 2.80 -0.42
C SER A 22 14.18 3.90 0.43
N GLU A 23 13.40 4.95 0.68
CA GLU A 23 13.71 5.92 1.74
C GLU A 23 13.80 5.25 3.12
N ALA A 24 14.37 5.99 4.08
CA ALA A 24 14.39 5.62 5.48
C ALA A 24 12.97 5.53 6.03
N LEU A 25 12.61 4.36 6.57
CA LEU A 25 11.33 4.08 7.18
C LEU A 25 11.51 3.70 8.64
N LEU A 26 10.65 4.22 9.49
CA LEU A 26 10.57 3.83 10.88
C LEU A 26 9.89 2.46 11.00
N ARG A 27 10.46 1.58 11.80
CA ARG A 27 9.87 0.31 12.21
C ARG A 27 10.25 0.00 13.64
N ASP A 28 9.25 -0.18 14.50
CA ASP A 28 9.46 -0.34 15.93
C ASP A 28 10.36 0.78 16.49
N ALA A 29 11.49 0.43 17.13
CA ALA A 29 12.44 1.38 17.69
C ALA A 29 13.58 1.79 16.74
N THR A 30 13.59 1.31 15.49
CA THR A 30 14.73 1.49 14.56
C THR A 30 14.30 2.09 13.23
N ILE A 31 15.29 2.63 12.50
CA ILE A 31 15.15 3.08 11.12
C ILE A 31 15.66 1.95 10.22
N VAL A 32 14.87 1.61 9.20
CA VAL A 32 15.15 0.58 8.21
C VAL A 32 14.99 1.14 6.81
N HIS A 33 15.71 0.56 5.86
CA HIS A 33 15.48 0.75 4.43
C HIS A 33 15.03 -0.57 3.83
N LEU A 34 14.23 -0.50 2.77
CA LEU A 34 13.79 -1.64 2.00
C LEU A 34 14.63 -1.71 0.73
N ILE A 35 14.96 -2.93 0.29
CA ILE A 35 15.61 -3.19 -0.98
C ILE A 35 14.77 -4.21 -1.72
N LYS A 36 14.44 -3.98 -2.99
CA LYS A 36 13.73 -4.94 -3.83
C LYS A 36 14.54 -5.27 -5.06
N ASP A 37 14.52 -6.55 -5.43
CA ASP A 37 14.92 -7.02 -6.75
C ASP A 37 13.67 -7.15 -7.63
N THR A 38 13.58 -6.37 -8.71
CA THR A 38 12.44 -6.43 -9.64
C THR A 38 12.41 -7.74 -10.43
N GLY A 39 13.54 -8.44 -10.60
CA GLY A 39 13.59 -9.71 -11.32
C GLY A 39 12.99 -10.88 -10.54
N SER A 40 13.35 -11.01 -9.25
CA SER A 40 12.81 -12.06 -8.37
C SER A 40 11.53 -11.66 -7.62
N GLY A 41 11.23 -10.36 -7.54
CA GLY A 41 10.16 -9.80 -6.70
C GLY A 41 10.51 -9.80 -5.20
N ALA A 42 11.68 -10.31 -4.82
CA ALA A 42 12.08 -10.41 -3.42
C ALA A 42 12.37 -9.03 -2.82
N SER A 43 11.89 -8.80 -1.60
CA SER A 43 12.16 -7.58 -0.83
C SER A 43 12.86 -7.90 0.48
N PHE A 44 13.89 -7.13 0.79
CA PHE A 44 14.75 -7.28 1.96
C PHE A 44 14.73 -6.01 2.81
N ARG A 45 14.92 -6.18 4.11
CA ARG A 45 15.05 -5.09 5.08
C ARG A 45 16.51 -4.95 5.45
N VAL A 46 17.03 -3.73 5.36
CA VAL A 46 18.40 -3.41 5.74
C VAL A 46 18.44 -2.25 6.73
N GLY A 47 19.44 -2.25 7.62
CA GLY A 47 19.65 -1.16 8.56
C GLY A 47 20.32 0.04 7.90
N VAL A 48 20.56 1.09 8.68
CA VAL A 48 21.19 2.33 8.22
C VAL A 48 22.64 2.10 7.74
N ARG A 49 23.37 1.21 8.40
CA ARG A 49 24.77 0.90 8.06
C ARG A 49 24.86 0.13 6.75
N GLU A 50 24.04 -0.91 6.60
CA GLU A 50 24.00 -1.71 5.38
C GLU A 50 23.50 -0.86 4.20
N HIS A 51 22.47 -0.03 4.40
CA HIS A 51 22.01 0.92 3.39
C HIS A 51 23.11 1.89 2.95
N PHE A 52 23.90 2.43 3.88
CA PHE A 52 25.01 3.32 3.57
C PHE A 52 25.98 2.67 2.57
N LEU A 53 26.37 1.42 2.82
CA LEU A 53 27.29 0.68 1.96
C LEU A 53 26.64 0.36 0.61
N ILE A 54 25.42 -0.17 0.62
CA ILE A 54 24.68 -0.62 -0.56
C ILE A 54 24.39 0.54 -1.52
N SER A 55 23.96 1.69 -1.00
CA SER A 55 23.63 2.88 -1.81
C SER A 55 24.83 3.49 -2.55
N ARG A 56 26.05 3.08 -2.19
CA ARG A 56 27.32 3.54 -2.80
C ARG A 56 27.93 2.53 -3.77
N MET A 57 27.32 1.35 -3.93
CA MET A 57 27.73 0.30 -4.86
C MET A 57 27.20 0.61 -6.27
N ASP A 58 27.77 1.63 -6.91
CA ASP A 58 27.39 2.11 -8.25
C ASP A 58 28.29 1.57 -9.38
N GLY A 59 29.31 0.80 -9.05
CA GLY A 59 30.31 0.32 -10.01
C GLY A 59 31.41 1.32 -10.35
N GLU A 60 31.31 2.56 -9.87
CA GLU A 60 32.35 3.57 -10.03
C GLU A 60 33.29 3.59 -8.83
N ARG A 61 32.74 3.56 -7.61
CA ARG A 61 33.54 3.57 -6.38
C ARG A 61 34.14 2.20 -6.08
N SER A 62 35.39 2.21 -5.63
CA SER A 62 36.09 1.03 -5.12
C SER A 62 35.70 0.71 -3.67
N LEU A 63 35.89 -0.54 -3.24
CA LEU A 63 35.67 -0.94 -1.85
C LEU A 63 36.49 -0.10 -0.86
N ALA A 64 37.72 0.28 -1.23
CA ALA A 64 38.55 1.16 -0.41
C ALA A 64 37.90 2.54 -0.22
N GLU A 65 37.46 3.19 -1.30
CA GLU A 65 36.78 4.49 -1.24
C GLU A 65 35.48 4.42 -0.42
N ILE A 66 34.66 3.39 -0.62
CA ILE A 66 33.42 3.21 0.16
C ILE A 66 33.74 2.97 1.63
N SER A 67 34.80 2.23 1.93
CA SER A 67 35.25 1.96 3.30
C SER A 67 35.74 3.24 3.98
N ASP A 68 36.48 4.10 3.27
CA ASP A 68 36.96 5.38 3.78
C ASP A 68 35.80 6.34 4.04
N GLU A 69 34.84 6.43 3.12
CA GLU A 69 33.60 7.19 3.32
C GLU A 69 32.80 6.67 4.54
N TYR A 70 32.71 5.35 4.70
CA TYR A 70 32.03 4.73 5.84
C TYR A 70 32.76 5.03 7.15
N ALA A 71 34.09 4.97 7.17
CA ALA A 71 34.89 5.29 8.34
C ALA A 71 34.70 6.77 8.74
N LEU A 72 34.66 7.66 7.75
CA LEU A 72 34.41 9.09 7.96
C LEU A 72 33.00 9.35 8.54
N ALA A 73 31.98 8.63 8.04
CA ALA A 73 30.59 8.82 8.46
C ALA A 73 30.23 8.14 9.79
N SER A 74 30.80 6.96 10.06
CA SER A 74 30.46 6.14 11.24
C SER A 74 31.48 6.26 12.39
N GLY A 75 32.63 6.91 12.13
CA GLY A 75 33.75 7.03 13.06
C GLY A 75 34.52 5.73 13.30
N HIS A 76 34.17 4.63 12.62
CA HIS A 76 34.78 3.32 12.79
C HIS A 76 35.06 2.68 11.43
N PRO A 77 36.28 2.13 11.18
CA PRO A 77 36.56 1.41 9.95
C PRO A 77 35.73 0.12 9.87
N LEU A 78 35.32 -0.25 8.66
CA LEU A 78 34.62 -1.51 8.43
C LEU A 78 35.63 -2.67 8.39
N ALA A 79 35.38 -3.74 9.14
CA ALA A 79 36.22 -4.93 9.09
C ALA A 79 36.07 -5.67 7.75
N GLU A 80 37.14 -6.27 7.24
CA GLU A 80 37.13 -7.03 5.97
C GLU A 80 36.13 -8.21 6.01
N THR A 81 35.96 -8.85 7.17
CA THR A 81 34.96 -9.91 7.36
C THR A 81 33.53 -9.42 7.18
N ALA A 82 33.23 -8.18 7.57
CA ALA A 82 31.90 -7.58 7.38
C ALA A 82 31.65 -7.30 5.89
N TRP A 83 32.68 -6.89 5.13
CA TRP A 83 32.61 -6.75 3.68
C TRP A 83 32.30 -8.09 3.00
N GLN A 84 33.00 -9.17 3.38
CA GLN A 84 32.75 -10.51 2.86
C GLN A 84 31.32 -10.98 3.16
N GLN A 85 30.81 -10.74 4.37
CA GLN A 85 29.43 -11.09 4.74
C GLN A 85 28.39 -10.33 3.90
N ILE A 86 28.56 -9.03 3.71
CA ILE A 86 27.61 -8.22 2.93
C ILE A 86 27.66 -8.64 1.46
N LEU A 87 28.85 -8.76 0.86
CA LEU A 87 28.96 -9.10 -0.57
C LEU A 87 28.52 -10.53 -0.86
N SER A 88 28.80 -11.48 0.03
CA SER A 88 28.26 -12.85 -0.09
C SER A 88 26.74 -12.88 0.05
N LEU A 89 26.16 -12.11 0.98
CA LEU A 89 24.71 -12.00 1.12
C LEU A 89 24.08 -11.40 -0.14
N LEU A 90 24.58 -10.26 -0.63
CA LEU A 90 24.06 -9.61 -1.83
C LEU A 90 24.23 -10.49 -3.07
N GLY A 91 25.38 -11.15 -3.23
CA GLY A 91 25.65 -12.10 -4.31
C GLY A 91 24.72 -13.32 -4.27
N SER A 92 24.54 -13.93 -3.10
CA SER A 92 23.62 -15.08 -2.91
C SER A 92 22.15 -14.75 -3.22
N ARG A 93 21.80 -13.46 -3.15
CA ARG A 93 20.46 -12.94 -3.47
C ARG A 93 20.36 -12.36 -4.87
N GLY A 94 21.42 -12.45 -5.68
CA GLY A 94 21.43 -11.98 -7.07
C GLY A 94 21.37 -10.45 -7.21
N LEU A 95 21.71 -9.71 -6.16
CA LEU A 95 21.62 -8.23 -6.10
C LEU A 95 22.87 -7.52 -6.68
N LEU A 96 23.98 -8.24 -6.86
CA LEU A 96 25.23 -7.69 -7.43
C LEU A 96 25.32 -7.97 -8.94
N ALA A 97 25.80 -6.99 -9.70
CA ALA A 97 26.13 -7.16 -11.11
C ALA A 97 27.35 -8.07 -11.28
N GLY A 98 27.42 -8.79 -12.40
CA GLY A 98 28.57 -9.65 -12.75
C GLY A 98 28.68 -10.97 -11.98
N THR A 99 27.77 -11.25 -11.04
CA THR A 99 27.63 -12.59 -10.45
C THR A 99 26.60 -13.35 -11.28
N PRO A 100 26.85 -14.61 -11.73
CA PRO A 100 25.82 -15.39 -12.40
C PRO A 100 24.58 -15.42 -11.51
N ALA A 101 23.42 -15.04 -12.04
CA ALA A 101 22.17 -15.24 -11.33
C ALA A 101 22.08 -16.74 -11.05
N THR A 102 22.33 -17.17 -9.81
CA THR A 102 22.19 -18.58 -9.46
C THR A 102 20.73 -18.92 -9.71
N SER A 103 20.49 -19.62 -10.81
CA SER A 103 19.21 -20.21 -11.23
C SER A 103 18.75 -21.32 -10.27
N SER A 104 19.28 -21.39 -9.04
CA SER A 104 18.97 -22.41 -8.05
C SER A 104 17.71 -22.10 -7.23
N THR A 105 17.12 -20.91 -7.31
CA THR A 105 15.92 -20.60 -6.51
C THR A 105 14.61 -21.16 -7.09
N ARG A 106 14.61 -21.69 -8.33
CA ARG A 106 13.45 -22.43 -8.85
C ARG A 106 13.43 -23.91 -8.45
N GLU A 107 14.57 -24.48 -8.05
CA GLU A 107 14.69 -25.93 -7.83
C GLU A 107 15.03 -26.32 -6.38
N SER A 108 15.61 -25.42 -5.57
CA SER A 108 15.93 -25.70 -4.17
C SER A 108 14.83 -25.27 -3.17
N ALA A 109 13.72 -24.70 -3.63
CA ALA A 109 12.57 -24.34 -2.80
C ALA A 109 11.76 -25.57 -2.30
N THR A 110 12.07 -26.77 -2.77
CA THR A 110 11.36 -28.01 -2.40
C THR A 110 12.13 -28.94 -1.44
N ALA A 111 13.40 -28.68 -1.10
CA ALA A 111 14.22 -29.67 -0.38
C ALA A 111 14.93 -29.21 0.92
N ALA A 112 14.92 -27.92 1.29
CA ALA A 112 15.63 -27.44 2.49
C ALA A 112 14.71 -26.83 3.57
N SER A 113 13.50 -27.35 3.67
CA SER A 113 12.50 -26.98 4.68
C SER A 113 12.72 -27.75 6.00
N SER A 114 13.88 -27.61 6.63
CA SER A 114 14.02 -27.91 8.05
C SER A 114 15.26 -27.23 8.61
N THR A 115 15.10 -26.58 9.76
CA THR A 115 16.15 -26.04 10.65
C THR A 115 16.96 -24.83 10.15
N ALA A 116 16.39 -23.62 10.29
CA ALA A 116 17.01 -22.51 11.04
C ALA A 116 16.12 -21.24 10.96
N ALA A 117 15.99 -20.56 12.08
CA ALA A 117 14.93 -19.61 12.37
C ALA A 117 15.16 -18.18 11.81
N SER A 118 14.03 -17.49 11.61
CA SER A 118 13.88 -16.02 11.69
C SER A 118 14.34 -15.17 10.51
N SER A 119 13.61 -15.24 9.38
CA SER A 119 13.51 -14.10 8.47
C SER A 119 12.06 -13.91 7.99
N THR A 120 11.37 -12.94 8.60
CA THR A 120 10.04 -12.50 8.17
C THR A 120 10.17 -11.59 6.94
N ALA A 121 10.35 -12.20 5.78
CA ALA A 121 9.86 -11.64 4.53
C ALA A 121 8.38 -12.03 4.44
N ALA A 122 7.49 -11.04 4.57
CA ALA A 122 6.05 -11.23 4.36
C ALA A 122 5.79 -11.40 2.85
N ALA A 123 6.22 -12.53 2.28
CA ALA A 123 5.48 -13.12 1.18
C ALA A 123 4.13 -13.51 1.78
N SER A 124 3.06 -12.83 1.35
CA SER A 124 1.70 -13.24 1.72
C SER A 124 1.57 -14.73 1.38
N PRO A 125 1.20 -15.60 2.33
CA PRO A 125 1.07 -17.02 2.04
C PRO A 125 0.04 -17.15 0.92
N GLN A 126 0.43 -17.68 -0.24
CA GLN A 126 -0.53 -18.07 -1.25
C GLN A 126 -1.44 -19.10 -0.58
N PRO A 127 -2.70 -18.75 -0.27
CA PRO A 127 -3.56 -19.63 0.46
C PRO A 127 -3.80 -20.86 -0.41
N ALA A 128 -3.81 -22.04 0.21
CA ALA A 128 -4.18 -23.28 -0.47
C ALA A 128 -5.46 -23.05 -1.29
N ARG A 129 -5.41 -23.36 -2.59
CA ARG A 129 -6.54 -23.18 -3.50
C ARG A 129 -7.66 -24.09 -3.04
N SER A 130 -8.78 -23.50 -2.67
CA SER A 130 -10.03 -24.19 -2.31
C SER A 130 -11.13 -23.70 -3.24
N PRO A 131 -12.16 -24.49 -3.57
CA PRO A 131 -13.32 -23.96 -4.30
C PRO A 131 -13.93 -22.70 -3.65
N LEU A 132 -13.77 -22.53 -2.33
CA LEU A 132 -14.24 -21.37 -1.57
C LEU A 132 -13.29 -20.17 -1.61
N ARG A 133 -12.05 -20.34 -2.08
CA ARG A 133 -11.01 -19.30 -2.12
C ARG A 133 -10.02 -19.53 -3.27
N GLY A 134 -10.03 -18.61 -4.23
CA GLY A 134 -9.11 -18.67 -5.37
C GLY A 134 -8.80 -17.30 -5.94
N SER A 135 -7.89 -17.28 -6.91
CA SER A 135 -7.56 -16.10 -7.70
C SER A 135 -7.31 -16.50 -9.14
N ILE A 136 -7.77 -15.66 -10.07
CA ILE A 136 -7.55 -15.81 -11.50
C ILE A 136 -6.93 -14.54 -12.05
N ARG A 137 -5.91 -14.70 -12.90
CA ARG A 137 -5.33 -13.60 -13.67
C ARG A 137 -6.27 -13.26 -14.80
N LEU A 138 -6.66 -11.99 -14.89
CA LEU A 138 -7.54 -11.50 -15.95
C LEU A 138 -6.76 -11.20 -17.23
N VAL A 139 -5.53 -10.72 -17.07
CA VAL A 139 -4.74 -10.17 -18.17
C VAL A 139 -3.40 -10.89 -18.22
N ALA A 140 -2.97 -11.26 -19.43
CA ALA A 140 -1.68 -11.90 -19.66
C ALA A 140 -0.51 -10.94 -19.37
N ASP A 141 -0.67 -9.66 -19.72
CA ASP A 141 0.29 -8.58 -19.46
C ASP A 141 -0.43 -7.38 -18.82
N ALA A 142 -0.34 -7.30 -17.50
CA ALA A 142 -0.97 -6.25 -16.70
C ALA A 142 -0.36 -4.87 -16.96
N ASP A 143 0.96 -4.78 -17.15
CA ASP A 143 1.66 -3.50 -17.36
C ASP A 143 1.31 -2.91 -18.72
N ALA A 144 1.23 -3.73 -19.77
CA ALA A 144 0.79 -3.27 -21.08
C ALA A 144 -0.67 -2.78 -21.05
N ALA A 145 -1.57 -3.49 -20.37
CA ALA A 145 -2.97 -3.08 -20.24
C ALA A 145 -3.11 -1.75 -19.49
N ILE A 146 -2.43 -1.59 -18.36
CA ILE A 146 -2.42 -0.33 -17.61
C ILE A 146 -1.74 0.78 -18.40
N THR A 147 -0.70 0.49 -19.17
CA THR A 147 -0.06 1.50 -20.03
C THR A 147 -1.02 2.00 -21.10
N ARG A 148 -1.83 1.13 -21.70
CA ARG A 148 -2.87 1.53 -22.67
C ARG A 148 -3.94 2.37 -22.00
N LEU A 149 -4.40 1.94 -20.82
CA LEU A 149 -5.38 2.68 -20.05
C LEU A 149 -4.83 4.06 -19.64
N HIS A 150 -3.62 4.12 -19.10
CA HIS A 150 -2.92 5.36 -18.75
C HIS A 150 -2.72 6.26 -19.97
N ARG A 151 -2.46 5.74 -21.16
CA ARG A 151 -2.41 6.57 -22.38
C ARG A 151 -3.76 7.20 -22.71
N ALA A 152 -4.86 6.48 -22.49
CA ALA A 152 -6.21 6.97 -22.77
C ALA A 152 -6.70 7.98 -21.74
N ILE A 153 -6.49 7.72 -20.44
CA ILE A 153 -7.07 8.52 -19.35
C ILE A 153 -6.03 9.25 -18.49
N GLY A 154 -4.75 9.11 -18.77
CA GLY A 154 -3.66 9.67 -17.96
C GLY A 154 -3.62 11.20 -17.93
N PHE A 155 -4.24 11.85 -18.93
CA PHE A 155 -4.41 13.30 -18.94
C PHE A 155 -5.31 13.80 -17.80
N LEU A 156 -6.23 12.96 -17.28
CA LEU A 156 -7.09 13.31 -16.15
C LEU A 156 -6.31 13.48 -14.84
N LEU A 157 -5.11 12.90 -14.75
CA LEU A 157 -4.23 13.08 -13.60
C LEU A 157 -3.47 14.42 -13.64
N ALA A 158 -3.50 15.14 -14.76
CA ALA A 158 -2.91 16.46 -14.82
C ALA A 158 -3.69 17.44 -13.92
N PRO A 159 -3.03 18.38 -13.21
CA PRO A 159 -3.70 19.28 -12.27
C PRO A 159 -4.87 20.07 -12.87
N ALA A 160 -4.78 20.43 -14.15
CA ALA A 160 -5.83 21.16 -14.86
C ALA A 160 -7.15 20.38 -14.96
N TRP A 161 -7.10 19.05 -14.98
CA TRP A 161 -8.27 18.17 -15.04
C TRP A 161 -8.62 17.59 -13.66
N LEU A 162 -7.61 17.25 -12.86
CA LEU A 162 -7.84 16.67 -11.55
C LEU A 162 -8.47 17.67 -10.58
N ALA A 163 -8.03 18.93 -10.57
CA ALA A 163 -8.55 19.95 -9.66
C ALA A 163 -10.07 20.19 -9.83
N PRO A 164 -10.62 20.44 -11.04
CA PRO A 164 -12.06 20.60 -11.18
C PRO A 164 -12.84 19.33 -10.81
N LEU A 165 -12.31 18.13 -11.09
CA LEU A 165 -12.96 16.87 -10.68
C LEU A 165 -13.02 16.73 -9.15
N LEU A 166 -11.95 17.07 -8.44
CA LEU A 166 -11.93 17.08 -6.98
C LEU A 166 -12.89 18.12 -6.40
N ILE A 167 -13.01 19.29 -7.05
CA ILE A 167 -14.00 20.32 -6.67
C ILE A 167 -15.42 19.78 -6.87
N MET A 168 -15.71 19.11 -7.98
CA MET A 168 -17.03 18.50 -8.22
C MET A 168 -17.35 17.43 -7.19
N ILE A 169 -16.38 16.59 -6.82
CA ILE A 169 -16.54 15.60 -5.74
C ILE A 169 -16.85 16.32 -4.42
N ALA A 170 -16.12 17.38 -4.08
CA ALA A 170 -16.38 18.14 -2.85
C ALA A 170 -17.78 18.78 -2.85
N ILE A 171 -18.22 19.33 -3.98
CA ILE A 171 -19.57 19.89 -4.14
C ILE A 171 -20.62 18.79 -3.96
N MET A 172 -20.44 17.62 -4.57
CA MET A 172 -21.34 16.48 -4.41
C MET A 172 -21.46 16.07 -2.95
N GLU A 173 -20.33 15.82 -2.27
CA GLU A 173 -20.34 15.39 -0.86
C GLU A 173 -21.03 16.42 0.04
N VAL A 174 -20.71 17.71 -0.13
CA VAL A 174 -21.34 18.81 0.64
C VAL A 174 -22.84 18.90 0.34
N ALA A 175 -23.24 18.73 -0.92
CA ALA A 175 -24.65 18.75 -1.32
C ALA A 175 -25.44 17.55 -0.76
N LEU A 176 -24.80 16.41 -0.50
CA LEU A 176 -25.45 15.24 0.09
C LEU A 176 -25.65 15.37 1.61
N VAL A 177 -24.87 16.19 2.32
CA VAL A 177 -24.94 16.32 3.80
C VAL A 177 -26.35 16.72 4.31
N PRO A 178 -27.04 17.73 3.77
CA PRO A 178 -28.40 18.08 4.21
C PRO A 178 -29.42 16.96 3.99
N HIS A 179 -29.17 16.11 2.99
CA HIS A 179 -30.02 14.98 2.62
C HIS A 179 -29.57 13.67 3.28
N ALA A 180 -28.54 13.67 4.12
CA ALA A 180 -27.99 12.45 4.74
C ALA A 180 -29.06 11.61 5.43
N GLY A 181 -30.06 12.28 6.01
CA GLY A 181 -31.21 11.61 6.59
C GLY A 181 -32.07 10.85 5.59
N GLU A 182 -32.54 11.54 4.56
CA GLU A 182 -33.34 10.97 3.47
C GLU A 182 -32.58 9.85 2.75
N LEU A 183 -31.27 10.02 2.56
CA LEU A 183 -30.39 9.03 1.98
C LEU A 183 -30.31 7.75 2.82
N VAL A 184 -30.23 7.87 4.15
CA VAL A 184 -30.24 6.71 5.06
C VAL A 184 -31.57 5.98 4.99
N ASP A 185 -32.68 6.70 5.03
CA ASP A 185 -34.02 6.13 5.01
C ASP A 185 -34.28 5.42 3.66
N ALA A 186 -33.91 6.05 2.53
CA ALA A 186 -33.98 5.44 1.21
C ALA A 186 -33.06 4.22 1.06
N THR A 187 -31.89 4.23 1.70
CA THR A 187 -31.00 3.06 1.74
C THR A 187 -31.66 1.90 2.48
N TRP A 188 -32.38 2.17 3.56
CA TRP A 188 -33.13 1.15 4.30
C TRP A 188 -34.24 0.52 3.47
N GLU A 189 -35.01 1.32 2.74
CA GLU A 189 -36.03 0.83 1.80
C GLU A 189 -35.43 0.00 0.66
N LEU A 190 -34.26 0.41 0.15
CA LEU A 190 -33.54 -0.34 -0.88
C LEU A 190 -33.22 -1.78 -0.44
N PHE A 191 -32.94 -2.02 0.84
CA PHE A 191 -32.71 -3.39 1.34
C PHE A 191 -33.94 -4.29 1.25
N HIS A 192 -35.14 -3.72 1.17
CA HIS A 192 -36.40 -4.45 0.97
C HIS A 192 -36.73 -4.69 -0.52
N GLN A 193 -35.95 -4.09 -1.44
CA GLN A 193 -36.15 -4.17 -2.89
C GLN A 193 -35.01 -4.96 -3.57
N PRO A 194 -35.10 -6.30 -3.66
CA PRO A 194 -33.95 -7.16 -4.01
C PRO A 194 -33.39 -6.90 -5.42
N VAL A 195 -34.23 -6.52 -6.39
CA VAL A 195 -33.81 -6.22 -7.76
C VAL A 195 -32.95 -4.96 -7.81
N LEU A 196 -33.42 -3.87 -7.18
CA LEU A 196 -32.70 -2.60 -7.14
C LEU A 196 -31.45 -2.70 -6.26
N LEU A 197 -31.54 -3.42 -5.14
CA LEU A 197 -30.38 -3.73 -4.30
C LEU A 197 -29.29 -4.46 -5.10
N THR A 198 -29.66 -5.43 -5.94
CA THR A 198 -28.71 -6.15 -6.79
C THR A 198 -28.05 -5.22 -7.80
N GLY A 199 -28.82 -4.31 -8.42
CA GLY A 199 -28.29 -3.29 -9.32
C GLY A 199 -27.28 -2.37 -8.64
N VAL A 200 -27.62 -1.84 -7.46
CA VAL A 200 -26.72 -1.00 -6.65
C VAL A 200 -25.47 -1.77 -6.22
N ALA A 201 -25.61 -3.02 -5.77
CA ALA A 201 -24.49 -3.87 -5.41
C ALA A 201 -23.53 -4.12 -6.59
N CYS A 202 -24.07 -4.33 -7.80
CA CYS A 202 -23.27 -4.48 -9.02
C CYS A 202 -22.49 -3.20 -9.36
N LEU A 203 -23.12 -2.03 -9.19
CA LEU A 203 -22.47 -0.73 -9.40
C LEU A 203 -21.36 -0.47 -8.38
N LEU A 204 -21.58 -0.79 -7.09
CA LEU A 204 -20.56 -0.68 -6.05
C LEU A 204 -19.41 -1.65 -6.26
N TRP A 205 -19.70 -2.86 -6.74
CA TRP A 205 -18.69 -3.84 -7.14
C TRP A 205 -17.83 -3.30 -8.31
N LEU A 206 -18.48 -2.74 -9.33
CA LEU A 206 -17.79 -2.10 -10.45
C LEU A 206 -16.93 -0.91 -9.99
N SER A 207 -17.45 -0.08 -9.09
CA SER A 207 -16.69 1.02 -8.46
C SER A 207 -15.44 0.49 -7.78
N THR A 208 -15.54 -0.59 -7.01
CA THR A 208 -14.41 -1.24 -6.33
C THR A 208 -13.40 -1.79 -7.33
N ALA A 209 -13.83 -2.30 -8.48
CA ALA A 209 -12.91 -2.69 -9.54
C ALA A 209 -12.17 -1.46 -10.11
N LEU A 210 -12.89 -0.38 -10.41
CA LEU A 210 -12.27 0.86 -10.90
C LEU A 210 -11.30 1.47 -9.88
N HIS A 211 -11.57 1.35 -8.58
CA HIS A 211 -10.69 1.76 -7.49
C HIS A 211 -9.31 1.08 -7.59
N GLU A 212 -9.28 -0.23 -7.77
CA GLU A 212 -8.03 -0.99 -7.90
C GLU A 212 -7.28 -0.61 -9.19
N LEU A 213 -8.00 -0.41 -10.30
CA LEU A 213 -7.39 0.10 -11.54
C LEU A 213 -6.82 1.51 -11.37
N ALA A 214 -7.48 2.38 -10.61
CA ALA A 214 -7.01 3.73 -10.35
C ALA A 214 -5.66 3.73 -9.62
N HIS A 215 -5.44 2.82 -8.67
CA HIS A 215 -4.11 2.62 -8.09
C HIS A 215 -3.07 2.23 -9.14
N GLY A 216 -3.39 1.29 -10.03
CA GLY A 216 -2.51 0.86 -11.11
C GLY A 216 -2.16 2.00 -12.08
N VAL A 217 -3.17 2.77 -12.51
CA VAL A 217 -2.99 3.92 -13.42
C VAL A 217 -2.19 5.04 -12.75
N ALA A 218 -2.48 5.36 -11.49
CA ALA A 218 -1.73 6.36 -10.73
C ALA A 218 -0.27 5.91 -10.50
N ALA A 219 -0.06 4.63 -10.18
CA ALA A 219 1.28 4.07 -10.06
C ALA A 219 2.04 4.21 -11.38
N ARG A 220 1.42 3.84 -12.51
CA ARG A 220 2.03 3.98 -13.84
C ARG A 220 2.37 5.43 -14.19
N HIS A 221 1.50 6.38 -13.81
CA HIS A 221 1.75 7.81 -14.03
C HIS A 221 3.02 8.31 -13.35
N TYR A 222 3.37 7.76 -12.19
CA TYR A 222 4.59 8.09 -11.45
C TYR A 222 5.77 7.15 -11.73
N GLY A 223 5.72 6.38 -12.81
CA GLY A 223 6.80 5.47 -13.23
C GLY A 223 6.77 4.08 -12.59
N GLY A 224 5.65 3.71 -11.97
CA GLY A 224 5.43 2.39 -11.39
C GLY A 224 5.13 1.29 -12.39
N HIS A 225 5.48 0.06 -12.00
CA HIS A 225 5.17 -1.16 -12.74
C HIS A 225 4.01 -1.92 -12.08
N VAL A 226 3.04 -2.35 -12.91
CA VAL A 226 1.90 -3.15 -12.46
C VAL A 226 2.18 -4.62 -12.77
N ALA A 227 2.37 -5.42 -11.72
CA ALA A 227 2.75 -6.82 -11.88
C ALA A 227 1.57 -7.73 -12.24
N GLU A 228 0.39 -7.49 -11.66
CA GLU A 228 -0.74 -8.39 -11.85
C GLU A 228 -2.08 -7.68 -11.70
N ILE A 229 -3.02 -8.02 -12.59
CA ILE A 229 -4.45 -7.69 -12.48
C ILE A 229 -5.25 -8.99 -12.54
N GLY A 230 -6.11 -9.19 -11.55
CA GLY A 230 -6.89 -10.40 -11.45
C GLY A 230 -8.14 -10.26 -10.60
N LEU A 231 -8.96 -11.31 -10.58
CA LEU A 231 -10.05 -11.46 -9.63
C LEU A 231 -9.62 -12.43 -8.55
N ARG A 232 -9.87 -12.05 -7.31
CA ARG A 232 -9.75 -12.92 -6.13
C ARG A 232 -11.13 -13.11 -5.55
N TRP A 233 -11.53 -14.35 -5.33
CA TRP A 233 -12.80 -14.63 -4.67
C TRP A 233 -12.57 -15.31 -3.32
N ARG A 234 -13.43 -14.92 -2.38
CA ARG A 234 -13.66 -15.58 -1.12
C ARG A 234 -15.17 -15.55 -0.93
N LEU A 235 -15.83 -16.63 -1.36
CA LEU A 235 -17.29 -16.65 -1.48
C LEU A 235 -17.97 -16.21 -0.18
N PRO A 236 -18.98 -15.33 -0.26
CA PRO A 236 -19.69 -14.87 -1.47
C PRO A 236 -19.03 -13.68 -2.21
N LEU A 237 -17.90 -13.15 -1.73
CA LEU A 237 -17.29 -11.93 -2.29
C LEU A 237 -16.28 -12.24 -3.38
N VAL A 238 -16.39 -11.52 -4.50
CA VAL A 238 -15.41 -11.49 -5.58
C VAL A 238 -14.83 -10.09 -5.62
N ILE A 239 -13.51 -9.95 -5.56
CA ILE A 239 -12.82 -8.66 -5.48
C ILE A 239 -11.75 -8.65 -6.55
N MET A 240 -11.74 -7.61 -7.39
CA MET A 240 -10.64 -7.39 -8.31
C MET A 240 -9.42 -6.91 -7.50
N TYR A 241 -8.21 -7.28 -7.90
CA TYR A 241 -6.98 -6.74 -7.30
C TYR A 241 -6.04 -6.25 -8.39
N CYS A 242 -5.36 -5.15 -8.10
CA CYS A 242 -4.25 -4.64 -8.91
C CYS A 242 -2.99 -4.57 -8.03
N THR A 243 -2.02 -5.45 -8.29
CA THR A 243 -0.77 -5.46 -7.53
C THR A 243 0.22 -4.50 -8.16
N VAL A 244 0.54 -3.43 -7.43
CA VAL A 244 1.64 -2.51 -7.76
C VAL A 244 2.86 -2.94 -6.99
N ASP A 245 3.86 -3.38 -7.73
CA ASP A 245 4.98 -4.12 -7.18
C ASP A 245 5.99 -3.21 -6.49
N ASP A 246 6.14 -1.98 -6.99
CA ASP A 246 7.22 -1.08 -6.58
C ASP A 246 6.73 0.09 -5.73
N TYR A 247 5.48 0.07 -5.25
CA TYR A 247 4.83 1.20 -4.57
C TYR A 247 5.71 1.91 -3.51
N MET A 248 6.45 1.15 -2.70
CA MET A 248 7.30 1.70 -1.62
C MET A 248 8.62 2.32 -2.11
N TYR A 249 9.00 2.06 -3.36
CA TYR A 249 10.24 2.50 -3.99
C TYR A 249 10.01 3.60 -5.02
N LEU A 250 8.74 3.90 -5.32
CA LEU A 250 8.39 4.89 -6.33
C LEU A 250 8.40 6.30 -5.77
N GLY A 251 9.10 7.17 -6.50
CA GLY A 251 8.90 8.61 -6.48
C GLY A 251 9.10 9.27 -5.10
N THR A 252 8.45 10.41 -4.94
CA THR A 252 8.39 11.16 -3.67
C THR A 252 7.23 10.69 -2.80
N ARG A 253 7.29 10.96 -1.49
CA ARG A 253 6.18 10.69 -0.55
C ARG A 253 4.83 11.21 -1.04
N ARG A 254 4.81 12.39 -1.68
CA ARG A 254 3.59 13.00 -2.23
C ARG A 254 2.98 12.14 -3.34
N GLN A 255 3.81 11.55 -4.19
CA GLN A 255 3.36 10.67 -5.26
C GLN A 255 2.81 9.35 -4.70
N ARG A 256 3.47 8.77 -3.69
CA ARG A 256 2.94 7.58 -2.99
C ARG A 256 1.59 7.85 -2.31
N ILE A 257 1.44 9.01 -1.67
CA ILE A 257 0.15 9.44 -1.10
C ILE A 257 -0.90 9.60 -2.19
N ALA A 258 -0.55 10.22 -3.33
CA ALA A 258 -1.46 10.37 -4.46
C ALA A 258 -1.91 9.01 -5.03
N ILE A 259 -1.01 8.03 -5.14
CA ILE A 259 -1.34 6.66 -5.55
C ILE A 259 -2.30 6.02 -4.55
N ALA A 260 -2.04 6.15 -3.24
CA ALA A 260 -2.93 5.61 -2.21
C ALA A 260 -4.31 6.31 -2.19
N ALA A 261 -4.38 7.61 -2.49
CA ALA A 261 -5.65 8.33 -2.56
C ALA A 261 -6.44 8.08 -3.86
N ALA A 262 -5.79 7.55 -4.91
CA ALA A 262 -6.38 7.38 -6.24
C ALA A 262 -7.61 6.47 -6.22
N GLY A 263 -7.57 5.38 -5.45
CA GLY A 263 -8.68 4.44 -5.34
C GLY A 263 -9.94 5.10 -4.78
N ALA A 264 -9.84 5.73 -3.60
CA ALA A 264 -10.97 6.44 -2.99
C ALA A 264 -11.49 7.59 -3.88
N THR A 265 -10.58 8.32 -4.53
CA THR A 265 -10.95 9.38 -5.48
C THR A 265 -11.75 8.81 -6.65
N MET A 266 -11.36 7.66 -7.19
CA MET A 266 -12.09 7.00 -8.27
C MET A 266 -13.47 6.50 -7.83
N ASN A 267 -13.61 5.98 -6.61
CA ASN A 267 -14.93 5.62 -6.08
C ASN A 267 -15.87 6.83 -6.04
N LEU A 268 -15.41 7.98 -5.57
CA LEU A 268 -16.22 9.21 -5.54
C LEU A 268 -16.49 9.76 -6.94
N LEU A 269 -15.49 9.71 -7.83
CA LEU A 269 -15.64 10.13 -9.21
C LEU A 269 -16.69 9.28 -9.95
N PHE A 270 -16.77 7.99 -9.64
CA PHE A 270 -17.77 7.08 -10.19
C PHE A 270 -19.21 7.49 -9.80
N LEU A 271 -19.40 8.15 -8.65
CA LEU A 271 -20.71 8.59 -8.17
C LEU A 271 -21.21 9.88 -8.85
N LEU A 272 -20.33 10.73 -9.37
CA LEU A 272 -20.71 12.00 -10.00
C LEU A 272 -21.82 11.92 -11.05
N PRO A 273 -21.80 10.99 -12.04
CA PRO A 273 -22.90 10.89 -13.00
C PRO A 273 -24.23 10.51 -12.33
N PHE A 274 -24.21 9.63 -11.31
CA PHE A 274 -25.40 9.24 -10.57
C PHE A 274 -25.93 10.38 -9.70
N PHE A 275 -25.04 11.18 -9.12
CA PHE A 275 -25.41 12.40 -8.41
C PHE A 275 -26.09 13.41 -9.34
N ALA A 276 -25.55 13.62 -10.55
CA ALA A 276 -26.17 14.52 -11.52
C ALA A 276 -27.59 14.07 -11.90
N VAL A 277 -27.80 12.76 -12.11
CA VAL A 277 -29.15 12.22 -12.35
C VAL A 277 -30.04 12.40 -11.12
N TRP A 278 -29.57 12.08 -9.93
CA TRP A 278 -30.34 12.21 -8.68
C TRP A 278 -30.74 13.66 -8.38
N ALA A 279 -29.85 14.61 -8.66
CA ALA A 279 -30.04 16.03 -8.36
C ALA A 279 -30.92 16.76 -9.39
N PHE A 280 -30.79 16.42 -10.67
CA PHE A 280 -31.38 17.23 -11.75
C PHE A 280 -32.40 16.49 -12.62
N ALA A 281 -32.37 15.16 -12.69
CA ALA A 281 -33.27 14.42 -13.56
C ALA A 281 -34.61 14.13 -12.86
N PRO A 282 -35.75 14.31 -13.55
CA PRO A 282 -37.04 13.85 -13.06
C PRO A 282 -37.11 12.33 -13.22
N VAL A 283 -36.81 11.60 -12.15
CA VAL A 283 -36.90 10.13 -12.08
C VAL A 283 -38.07 9.70 -11.19
N ASP A 284 -38.55 8.48 -11.39
CA ASP A 284 -39.55 7.87 -10.51
C ASP A 284 -38.99 7.64 -9.10
N ALA A 285 -39.89 7.43 -8.13
CA ALA A 285 -39.53 7.30 -6.72
C ALA A 285 -38.56 6.15 -6.45
N ALA A 286 -38.80 4.97 -7.06
CA ALA A 286 -37.97 3.79 -6.85
C ALA A 286 -36.55 3.99 -7.42
N THR A 287 -36.43 4.58 -8.60
CA THR A 287 -35.11 4.95 -9.16
C THR A 287 -34.41 5.98 -8.28
N ARG A 288 -35.13 6.95 -7.73
CA ARG A 288 -34.55 7.95 -6.82
C ARG A 288 -34.05 7.31 -5.52
N GLU A 289 -34.78 6.37 -4.95
CA GLU A 289 -34.38 5.59 -3.77
C GLU A 289 -33.12 4.77 -4.05
N ALA A 290 -33.07 4.07 -5.19
CA ALA A 290 -31.89 3.30 -5.59
C ALA A 290 -30.65 4.17 -5.79
N LEU A 291 -30.80 5.34 -6.43
CA LEU A 291 -29.71 6.32 -6.57
C LEU A 291 -29.29 6.87 -5.21
N SER A 292 -30.23 7.15 -4.30
CA SER A 292 -29.96 7.60 -2.94
C SER A 292 -29.12 6.56 -2.18
N GLY A 293 -29.51 5.29 -2.25
CA GLY A 293 -28.76 4.18 -1.66
C GLY A 293 -27.37 4.01 -2.26
N LEU A 294 -27.24 4.13 -3.59
CA LEU A 294 -25.94 4.08 -4.26
C LEU A 294 -25.02 5.23 -3.82
N LEU A 295 -25.53 6.46 -3.77
CA LEU A 295 -24.78 7.65 -3.36
C LEU A 295 -24.35 7.53 -1.90
N PHE A 296 -25.25 7.13 -1.01
CA PHE A 296 -24.93 6.95 0.40
C PHE A 296 -23.89 5.85 0.63
N LEU A 297 -24.18 4.62 0.16
CA LEU A 297 -23.29 3.46 0.36
C LEU A 297 -21.95 3.66 -0.35
N GLY A 298 -21.96 4.24 -1.55
CA GLY A 298 -20.76 4.55 -2.32
C GLY A 298 -19.87 5.58 -1.62
N SER A 299 -20.45 6.68 -1.11
CA SER A 299 -19.71 7.73 -0.41
C SER A 299 -19.14 7.18 0.90
N VAL A 300 -19.95 6.46 1.70
CA VAL A 300 -19.48 5.79 2.92
C VAL A 300 -18.34 4.81 2.60
N HIS A 301 -18.46 4.01 1.55
CA HIS A 301 -17.42 3.07 1.13
C HIS A 301 -16.12 3.79 0.75
N ALA A 302 -16.21 4.83 -0.08
CA ALA A 302 -15.05 5.60 -0.52
C ALA A 302 -14.33 6.32 0.64
N LEU A 303 -15.10 6.98 1.52
CA LEU A 303 -14.56 7.66 2.71
C LEU A 303 -13.97 6.67 3.71
N THR A 304 -14.59 5.50 3.86
CA THR A 304 -14.04 4.42 4.71
C THR A 304 -12.67 3.97 4.20
N MET A 305 -12.44 3.91 2.89
CA MET A 305 -11.11 3.55 2.35
C MET A 305 -10.02 4.55 2.73
N LEU A 306 -10.36 5.81 3.05
CA LEU A 306 -9.41 6.83 3.51
C LEU A 306 -9.14 6.80 5.02
N ILE A 307 -9.78 5.90 5.76
CA ILE A 307 -9.57 5.75 7.20
C ILE A 307 -8.17 5.17 7.48
N PRO A 308 -7.42 5.71 8.45
CA PRO A 308 -6.06 5.25 8.78
C PRO A 308 -6.04 3.91 9.55
N LEU A 309 -6.74 2.89 9.06
CA LEU A 309 -6.79 1.56 9.65
C LEU A 309 -6.39 0.49 8.62
N PRO A 310 -5.59 -0.53 8.99
CA PRO A 310 -5.27 -1.62 8.07
C PRO A 310 -6.54 -2.42 7.71
N PRO A 311 -6.69 -2.91 6.46
CA PRO A 311 -5.79 -2.79 5.30
C PRO A 311 -6.13 -1.62 4.33
N LEU A 312 -6.86 -0.61 4.79
CA LEU A 312 -7.43 0.47 3.98
C LEU A 312 -6.34 1.40 3.41
N ASP A 313 -6.66 2.17 2.38
CA ASP A 313 -5.68 3.09 1.76
C ASP A 313 -5.25 4.23 2.67
N GLY A 314 -6.14 4.71 3.53
CA GLY A 314 -5.82 5.68 4.56
C GLY A 314 -4.67 5.23 5.46
N TYR A 315 -4.55 3.92 5.71
CA TYR A 315 -3.42 3.37 6.46
C TYR A 315 -2.11 3.47 5.67
N LYS A 316 -2.15 3.22 4.36
CA LYS A 316 -0.98 3.43 3.48
C LYS A 316 -0.57 4.91 3.48
N ILE A 317 -1.53 5.83 3.40
CA ILE A 317 -1.30 7.29 3.49
C ILE A 317 -0.66 7.65 4.84
N ALA A 318 -1.23 7.17 5.95
CA ALA A 318 -0.69 7.42 7.30
C ALA A 318 0.74 6.90 7.45
N GLY A 319 1.04 5.72 6.90
CA GLY A 319 2.40 5.17 6.86
C GLY A 319 3.38 6.07 6.11
N GLN A 320 2.97 6.64 4.96
CA GLN A 320 3.81 7.58 4.22
C GLN A 320 4.01 8.92 4.94
N LEU A 321 2.95 9.47 5.55
CA LEU A 321 3.01 10.72 6.32
C LEU A 321 3.95 10.60 7.52
N LEU A 322 3.90 9.45 8.21
CA LEU A 322 4.75 9.16 9.38
C LEU A 322 6.08 8.51 9.01
N SER A 323 6.34 8.28 7.72
CA SER A 323 7.53 7.59 7.22
C SER A 323 7.78 6.27 7.95
N ALA A 324 6.74 5.46 8.13
CA ALA A 324 6.77 4.25 8.91
C ALA A 324 6.23 3.05 8.11
N THR A 325 6.83 1.89 8.34
CA THR A 325 6.33 0.59 7.84
C THR A 325 5.80 -0.22 9.02
N ASP A 326 4.79 -1.07 8.79
CA ASP A 326 4.11 -1.83 9.85
C ASP A 326 3.57 -0.96 11.00
N LEU A 327 3.15 0.28 10.68
CA LEU A 327 2.75 1.32 11.62
C LEU A 327 1.77 0.84 12.72
N ALA A 328 0.75 0.04 12.37
CA ALA A 328 -0.21 -0.47 13.34
C ALA A 328 0.42 -1.45 14.34
N ALA A 329 1.25 -2.38 13.85
CA ALA A 329 1.92 -3.37 14.69
C ALA A 329 2.95 -2.69 15.61
N SER A 330 3.78 -1.80 15.06
CA SER A 330 4.77 -1.04 15.84
C SER A 330 4.11 -0.11 16.86
N THR A 331 2.98 0.50 16.52
CA THR A 331 2.20 1.31 17.47
C THR A 331 1.66 0.45 18.61
N GLY A 332 1.07 -0.71 18.30
CA GLY A 332 0.57 -1.63 19.32
C GLY A 332 1.67 -2.11 20.27
N ALA A 333 2.84 -2.46 19.73
CA ALA A 333 4.01 -2.83 20.51
C ALA A 333 4.47 -1.69 21.42
N TYR A 334 4.60 -0.48 20.88
CA TYR A 334 5.00 0.71 21.64
C TYR A 334 4.00 1.07 22.75
N LEU A 335 2.70 1.11 22.44
CA LEU A 335 1.65 1.44 23.41
C LEU A 335 1.56 0.39 24.52
N LYS A 336 1.75 -0.90 24.21
CA LYS A 336 1.81 -1.96 25.22
C LYS A 336 2.99 -1.78 26.17
N LEU A 337 4.17 -1.43 25.66
CA LEU A 337 5.34 -1.11 26.50
C LEU A 337 5.08 0.11 27.39
N ARG A 338 4.46 1.15 26.83
CA ARG A 338 4.11 2.37 27.57
C ARG A 338 3.07 2.11 28.67
N ALA A 339 2.03 1.31 28.38
CA ALA A 339 1.02 0.91 29.34
C ALA A 339 1.61 0.09 30.50
N ARG A 340 2.61 -0.75 30.21
CA ARG A 340 3.34 -1.54 31.21
C ARG A 340 4.45 -0.76 31.95
N ARG A 341 4.66 0.52 31.61
CA ARG A 341 5.76 1.36 32.13
C ARG A 341 7.14 0.72 31.94
N ASP A 342 7.30 -0.05 30.86
CA ASP A 342 8.54 -0.75 30.55
C ASP A 342 9.64 0.24 30.14
N ALA A 343 10.83 0.11 30.71
CA ALA A 343 12.01 0.91 30.36
C ALA A 343 12.36 0.80 28.86
N ALA A 344 12.02 -0.30 28.19
CA ALA A 344 12.20 -0.47 26.76
C ALA A 344 11.46 0.59 25.92
N ALA A 345 10.37 1.19 26.42
CA ALA A 345 9.68 2.29 25.74
C ALA A 345 10.56 3.55 25.61
N THR A 346 11.54 3.73 26.51
CA THR A 346 12.46 4.88 26.46
C THR A 346 13.46 4.77 25.31
N ARG A 347 13.77 3.55 24.85
CA ARG A 347 14.71 3.27 23.75
C ARG A 347 14.21 3.72 22.38
N TYR A 348 12.91 3.99 22.25
CA TYR A 348 12.33 4.49 21.00
C TYR A 348 12.82 5.91 20.69
N PRO A 349 13.21 6.22 19.45
CA PRO A 349 13.60 7.56 19.07
C PRO A 349 12.41 8.53 19.19
N ARG A 350 12.71 9.82 19.37
CA ARG A 350 11.66 10.86 19.58
C ARG A 350 10.63 10.87 18.45
N GLN A 351 11.08 10.74 17.21
CA GLN A 351 10.22 10.67 16.03
C GLN A 351 9.24 9.50 16.11
N ALA A 352 9.70 8.32 16.55
CA ALA A 352 8.85 7.14 16.72
C ALA A 352 7.79 7.31 17.80
N LYS A 353 8.20 7.87 18.95
CA LYS A 353 7.27 8.15 20.05
C LYS A 353 6.14 9.07 19.57
N ILE A 354 6.46 10.12 18.82
CA ILE A 354 5.45 11.04 18.27
C ILE A 354 4.57 10.31 17.24
N ALA A 355 5.17 9.64 16.26
CA ALA A 355 4.43 8.95 15.20
C ALA A 355 3.43 7.93 15.75
N TYR A 356 3.86 7.04 16.65
CA TYR A 356 3.00 5.99 17.21
C TYR A 356 1.95 6.53 18.17
N THR A 357 2.24 7.59 18.91
CA THR A 357 1.23 8.20 19.79
C THR A 357 0.17 8.94 18.99
N VAL A 358 0.57 9.74 18.00
CA VAL A 358 -0.35 10.44 17.10
C VAL A 358 -1.22 9.43 16.35
N TYR A 359 -0.62 8.39 15.76
CA TYR A 359 -1.37 7.35 15.08
C TYR A 359 -2.34 6.62 16.03
N GLY A 360 -1.88 6.20 17.21
CA GLY A 360 -2.71 5.51 18.20
C GLY A 360 -3.94 6.33 18.63
N TRP A 361 -3.75 7.62 18.94
CA TRP A 361 -4.87 8.51 19.28
C TRP A 361 -5.79 8.76 18.09
N SER A 362 -5.23 8.97 16.89
CA SER A 362 -6.05 9.17 15.68
C SER A 362 -6.92 7.95 15.37
N ALA A 363 -6.38 6.74 15.52
CA ALA A 363 -7.12 5.50 15.31
C ALA A 363 -8.27 5.36 16.32
N LEU A 364 -8.02 5.66 17.60
CA LEU A 364 -9.07 5.65 18.64
C LEU A 364 -10.17 6.68 18.38
N LEU A 365 -9.80 7.90 17.99
CA LEU A 365 -10.75 8.96 17.65
C LEU A 365 -11.63 8.56 16.46
N VAL A 366 -11.03 8.02 15.40
CA VAL A 366 -11.78 7.56 14.22
C VAL A 366 -12.70 6.40 14.57
N LEU A 367 -12.24 5.42 15.34
CA LEU A 367 -13.10 4.31 15.80
C LEU A 367 -14.28 4.82 16.66
N GLY A 368 -14.03 5.78 17.54
CA GLY A 368 -15.09 6.42 18.33
C GLY A 368 -16.09 7.17 17.45
N ALA A 369 -15.63 7.92 16.46
CA ALA A 369 -16.49 8.62 15.51
C ALA A 369 -17.32 7.66 14.66
N LEU A 370 -16.73 6.56 14.18
CA LEU A 370 -17.45 5.51 13.45
C LEU A 370 -18.53 4.86 14.32
N ALA A 371 -18.21 4.54 15.57
CA ALA A 371 -19.18 3.98 16.50
C ALA A 371 -20.34 4.95 16.79
N ALA A 372 -20.04 6.24 16.97
CA ALA A 372 -21.05 7.28 17.15
C ALA A 372 -21.93 7.47 15.91
N ALA A 373 -21.33 7.47 14.71
CA ALA A 373 -22.06 7.56 13.45
C ALA A 373 -22.99 6.35 13.25
N LEU A 374 -22.49 5.13 13.51
CA LEU A 374 -23.30 3.92 13.46
C LEU A 374 -24.46 3.98 14.47
N ALA A 375 -24.19 4.41 15.71
CA ALA A 375 -25.23 4.56 16.73
C ALA A 375 -26.29 5.58 16.32
N ALA A 376 -25.90 6.70 15.70
CA ALA A 376 -26.83 7.70 15.19
C ALA A 376 -27.69 7.15 14.03
N ILE A 377 -27.10 6.39 13.10
CA ILE A 377 -27.83 5.73 12.01
C ILE A 377 -28.85 4.73 12.59
N VAL A 378 -28.42 3.86 13.50
CA VAL A 378 -29.32 2.88 14.13
C VAL A 378 -30.43 3.56 14.91
N HIS A 379 -30.12 4.60 15.69
CA HIS A 379 -31.13 5.35 16.42
C HIS A 379 -32.17 5.97 15.48
N ARG A 380 -31.72 6.56 14.37
CA ARG A 380 -32.62 7.12 13.34
C ARG A 380 -33.55 6.06 12.79
N LEU A 381 -33.01 4.93 12.33
CA LEU A 381 -33.79 3.83 11.75
C LEU A 381 -34.82 3.28 12.75
N LEU A 382 -34.46 3.18 14.03
CA LEU A 382 -35.38 2.73 15.09
C LEU A 382 -36.45 3.78 15.46
N SER A 383 -36.14 5.08 15.30
CA SER A 383 -37.11 6.15 15.56
C SER A 383 -38.08 6.41 14.40
N ALA A 384 -37.70 5.96 13.19
CA ALA A 384 -38.50 6.10 11.98
C ALA A 384 -39.41 4.88 11.71
N ALA A 385 -39.11 3.73 12.33
CA ALA A 385 -39.95 2.53 12.35
C ALA A 385 -41.01 2.60 13.46
#